data_AF-A0A316YX14-F1
#
_entry.id   AF-A0A316YX14-F1
#
_cell.length_a   1.000
_cell.length_b   1.000
_cell.length_c   1.000
_cell.angle_alpha   90.00
_cell.angle_beta   90.00
_cell.angle_gamma   90.00
#
_symmetry.space_group_name_H-M   'P 1'
#
loop_
_entity.id
_entity.type
_entity.pdbx_description
1 polymer ?
#
loop_
_entity_poly.entity_id
_entity_poly.type
_entity_poly.pdbx_seq_one_letter_code
_entity_poly.pdbx_strand_id
1 'polypeptide(L)'
;MEATMSDDGAEGRQRGRLKVAIVGTGMAGLVAAHRLSREDVEVHLFERGTRLGLDANSISVPADGEDGGDLRVDVPMRSFNAGYYPSLLALYNSLNIAIRPSNYTFSFSSALAPSPWLIYNGRNGLRGLSLPSSIRPSLPPLRTIVRAPHIAVQSIASQFQDVRTYLGLVVTLALSYLQLLVLAFWHHLLGHCSDPSHPITKQPFGEWCLQRRLSLDFVNGVVLSLFSAVMTCQHDAVLACPTSEILSYVAMTFLRSHYQVAEGVQQVEAALTKGLDSDRIHTSTTVKGLHPTNARAKVCLVLETADQETQLMHGFDHVILTTPAHLSASLVESYIDALRARRRVVPAGDDEKKTLVQEEARLETVLGKLLSIRVEDSLVINHTDRSLLPLNRRDWRDLNLASPSYSSSSPPSEDGTDSCEDATLVDSLPILSPMHNKEQQQQDDGMLAKDGRTSPYGGIARHTMATHVVSRLRSKGQLLLQTTNPLPGSTPRPQEVLSASRFQRVMTPPKALLSGLFDWRPSRRRRRSWGDRGALGERLLSIAYACMPVSKWEMVAGELQGGQEGMPGVWFCGSYSYGIPLLEGCVVGSDLVVESILRRTP
;
A
#
# COMPACT_ATOMS: atom_id res chain seq x y z
N MET A 1 -7.63 -76.63 -6.29
CA MET A 1 -8.11 -76.27 -4.94
C MET A 1 -7.05 -75.36 -4.34
N GLU A 2 -6.89 -74.16 -4.88
CA GLU A 2 -7.78 -72.98 -4.76
C GLU A 2 -7.76 -72.38 -3.35
N ALA A 3 -7.42 -71.09 -3.32
CA ALA A 3 -7.06 -70.28 -2.18
C ALA A 3 -8.26 -69.90 -1.33
N THR A 4 -7.98 -69.49 -0.09
CA THR A 4 -8.77 -68.44 0.58
C THR A 4 -7.82 -67.51 1.34
N MET A 5 -7.51 -66.39 0.67
CA MET A 5 -7.07 -65.16 1.29
C MET A 5 -8.16 -64.71 2.28
N SER A 6 -7.76 -64.43 3.52
CA SER A 6 -8.60 -63.70 4.46
C SER A 6 -8.41 -62.21 4.22
N ASP A 7 -9.56 -61.56 4.12
CA ASP A 7 -9.83 -60.17 3.78
C ASP A 7 -9.21 -59.23 4.83
N ASP A 8 -8.18 -58.48 4.43
CA ASP A 8 -7.63 -57.37 5.20
C ASP A 8 -8.70 -56.28 5.29
N GLY A 9 -9.25 -56.14 6.50
CA GLY A 9 -10.26 -55.15 6.83
C GLY A 9 -9.80 -53.75 6.44
N ALA A 10 -10.62 -53.09 5.63
CA ALA A 10 -10.52 -51.69 5.28
C ALA A 10 -10.52 -50.80 6.55
N GLU A 11 -9.33 -50.43 7.02
CA GLU A 11 -9.15 -49.27 7.89
C GLU A 11 -9.56 -48.04 7.07
N GLY A 12 -10.76 -47.53 7.34
CA GLY A 12 -11.19 -46.23 6.88
C GLY A 12 -10.17 -45.19 7.34
N ARG A 13 -9.41 -44.62 6.40
CA ARG A 13 -8.59 -43.42 6.63
C ARG A 13 -9.48 -42.33 7.22
N GLN A 14 -9.49 -42.18 8.54
CA GLN A 14 -9.88 -40.92 9.17
C GLN A 14 -8.91 -39.87 8.65
N ARG A 15 -9.33 -39.12 7.63
CA ARG A 15 -8.57 -37.98 7.14
C ARG A 15 -8.53 -36.96 8.28
N GLY A 16 -7.35 -36.77 8.86
CA GLY A 16 -7.13 -35.74 9.87
C GLY A 16 -7.53 -34.36 9.35
N ARG A 17 -7.95 -33.48 10.27
CA ARG A 17 -8.37 -32.11 9.96
C ARG A 17 -7.31 -31.39 9.10
N LEU A 18 -7.75 -30.66 8.08
CA LEU A 18 -6.86 -29.91 7.17
C LEU A 18 -6.01 -28.93 7.98
N LYS A 19 -4.68 -28.92 7.77
CA LYS A 19 -3.76 -28.04 8.53
C LYS A 19 -3.13 -26.99 7.63
N VAL A 20 -3.34 -25.72 7.95
CA VAL A 20 -2.92 -24.56 7.15
C VAL A 20 -2.01 -23.64 7.96
N ALA A 21 -0.82 -23.35 7.43
CA ALA A 21 0.06 -22.31 7.95
C ALA A 21 -0.20 -20.99 7.20
N ILE A 22 -0.28 -19.88 7.92
CA ILE A 22 -0.40 -18.53 7.36
C ILE A 22 0.80 -17.73 7.86
N VAL A 23 1.65 -17.30 6.93
CA VAL A 23 2.86 -16.54 7.22
C VAL A 23 2.58 -15.05 7.02
N GLY A 24 2.63 -14.29 8.12
CA GLY A 24 2.29 -12.87 8.19
C GLY A 24 0.91 -12.61 8.77
N THR A 25 0.82 -11.65 9.70
CA THR A 25 -0.44 -11.28 10.38
C THR A 25 -0.91 -9.86 10.04
N GLY A 26 -0.60 -9.41 8.83
CA GLY A 26 -1.24 -8.23 8.25
C GLY A 26 -2.69 -8.51 7.82
N MET A 27 -3.32 -7.53 7.16
CA MET A 27 -4.71 -7.61 6.69
C MET A 27 -5.01 -8.90 5.90
N ALA A 28 -4.13 -9.29 4.97
CA ALA A 28 -4.33 -10.48 4.14
C ALA A 28 -4.33 -11.77 4.97
N GLY A 29 -3.33 -11.95 5.84
CA GLY A 29 -3.20 -13.13 6.71
C GLY A 29 -4.36 -13.27 7.69
N LEU A 30 -4.75 -12.17 8.35
CA LEU A 30 -5.86 -12.19 9.30
C LEU A 30 -7.21 -12.46 8.64
N VAL A 31 -7.46 -11.95 7.42
CA VAL A 31 -8.67 -12.31 6.65
C VAL A 31 -8.67 -13.77 6.26
N ALA A 32 -7.54 -14.29 5.80
CA ALA A 32 -7.43 -15.70 5.44
C ALA A 32 -7.69 -16.61 6.65
N ALA A 33 -7.09 -16.28 7.80
CA ALA A 33 -7.27 -17.01 9.06
C ALA A 33 -8.72 -16.97 9.53
N HIS A 34 -9.31 -15.77 9.58
CA HIS A 34 -10.69 -15.57 9.99
C HIS A 34 -11.65 -16.41 9.15
N ARG A 35 -11.48 -16.43 7.83
CA ARG A 35 -12.34 -17.22 6.95
C ARG A 35 -12.14 -18.72 7.12
N LEU A 36 -10.89 -19.19 7.15
CA LEU A 36 -10.60 -20.62 7.30
C LEU A 36 -11.04 -21.18 8.66
N SER A 37 -10.93 -20.39 9.73
CA SER A 37 -11.33 -20.81 11.09
C SER A 37 -12.82 -21.10 11.26
N ARG A 38 -13.65 -20.67 10.31
CA ARG A 38 -15.10 -20.93 10.30
C ARG A 38 -15.45 -22.24 9.62
N GLU A 39 -14.47 -22.88 9.00
CA GLU A 39 -14.56 -24.19 8.38
C GLU A 39 -13.82 -25.21 9.28
N ASP A 40 -13.90 -26.51 8.98
CA ASP A 40 -13.19 -27.55 9.74
C ASP A 40 -11.70 -27.60 9.36
N VAL A 41 -10.97 -26.53 9.68
CA VAL A 41 -9.56 -26.32 9.31
C VAL A 41 -8.74 -25.90 10.54
N GLU A 42 -7.61 -26.57 10.74
CA GLU A 42 -6.58 -26.17 11.70
C GLU A 42 -5.71 -25.05 11.13
N VAL A 43 -5.87 -23.84 11.65
CA VAL A 43 -5.13 -22.66 11.18
C VAL A 43 -4.03 -22.29 12.18
N HIS A 44 -2.80 -22.13 11.68
CA HIS A 44 -1.66 -21.56 12.43
C HIS A 44 -1.24 -20.24 11.81
N LEU A 45 -1.12 -19.19 12.62
CA LEU A 45 -0.61 -17.88 12.23
C LEU A 45 0.82 -17.70 12.71
N PHE A 46 1.70 -17.21 11.85
CA PHE A 46 3.09 -16.92 12.19
C PHE A 46 3.40 -15.44 11.97
N GLU A 47 3.91 -14.80 13.03
CA GLU A 47 4.30 -13.39 13.05
C GLU A 47 5.70 -13.24 13.63
N ARG A 48 6.57 -12.53 12.90
CA ARG A 48 7.94 -12.26 13.34
C ARG A 48 7.98 -11.26 14.52
N GLY A 49 7.02 -10.33 14.57
CA GLY A 49 6.93 -9.33 15.61
C GLY A 49 6.37 -9.89 16.92
N THR A 50 6.56 -9.15 18.01
CA THR A 50 6.03 -9.50 19.35
C THR A 50 4.52 -9.33 19.47
N ARG A 51 3.87 -8.77 18.43
CA ARG A 51 2.43 -8.52 18.33
C ARG A 51 2.01 -8.75 16.88
N LEU A 52 0.71 -8.91 16.67
CA LEU A 52 0.12 -9.02 15.35
C LEU A 52 0.39 -7.78 14.48
N GLY A 53 0.57 -8.01 13.19
CA GLY A 53 1.17 -7.05 12.26
C GLY A 53 0.21 -6.00 11.71
N LEU A 54 -1.12 -6.17 11.83
CA LEU A 54 -2.06 -5.19 11.29
C LEU A 54 -1.98 -3.87 12.06
N ASP A 55 -1.89 -3.94 13.38
CA ASP A 55 -1.87 -2.80 14.30
C ASP A 55 -0.49 -2.54 14.95
N ALA A 56 0.52 -3.39 14.72
CA ALA A 56 1.84 -3.34 15.36
C ALA A 56 2.55 -1.96 15.41
N ASN A 57 2.38 -1.12 14.40
CA ASN A 57 3.03 0.20 14.30
C ASN A 57 2.16 1.34 14.81
N SER A 58 0.86 1.11 15.01
CA SER A 58 -0.06 2.14 15.47
C SER A 58 0.27 2.54 16.92
N ILE A 59 0.10 3.82 17.24
CA ILE A 59 0.43 4.37 18.56
C ILE A 59 -0.83 4.84 19.29
N SER A 60 -0.79 4.78 20.62
CA SER A 60 -1.79 5.40 21.49
C SER A 60 -1.19 6.65 22.09
N VAL A 61 -1.85 7.79 21.90
CA VAL A 61 -1.46 9.08 22.46
C VAL A 61 -2.53 9.50 23.46
N PRO A 62 -2.19 9.86 24.70
CA PRO A 62 -3.19 10.30 25.68
C PRO A 62 -4.06 11.42 25.09
N ALA A 63 -5.38 11.26 25.08
CA ALA A 63 -6.28 12.31 24.61
C ALA A 63 -6.50 13.33 25.73
N ASP A 64 -6.67 14.60 25.35
CA ASP A 64 -6.99 15.66 26.30
C ASP A 64 -8.51 15.85 26.40
N GLY A 65 -9.14 15.34 27.48
CA GLY A 65 -10.57 15.50 27.79
C GLY A 65 -10.98 14.90 29.14
N GLU A 66 -12.16 15.27 29.67
CA GLU A 66 -12.69 14.80 30.97
C GLU A 66 -12.87 13.27 31.03
N ASP A 67 -13.03 12.61 29.88
CA ASP A 67 -13.21 11.16 29.77
C ASP A 67 -11.90 10.35 29.76
N GLY A 68 -10.72 10.99 29.79
CA GLY A 68 -9.42 10.34 30.04
C GLY A 68 -8.97 9.22 29.08
N GLY A 69 -9.55 9.09 27.89
CA GLY A 69 -9.23 8.03 26.94
C GLY A 69 -7.95 8.26 26.11
N ASP A 70 -7.40 7.20 25.52
CA ASP A 70 -6.30 7.29 24.55
C ASP A 70 -6.82 7.55 23.13
N LEU A 71 -6.15 8.44 22.39
CA LEU A 71 -6.33 8.61 20.95
C LEU A 71 -5.47 7.58 20.21
N ARG A 72 -6.11 6.65 19.49
CA ARG A 72 -5.42 5.71 18.61
C ARG A 72 -5.05 6.37 17.28
N VAL A 73 -3.79 6.24 16.88
CA VAL A 73 -3.29 6.69 15.58
C VAL A 73 -2.79 5.51 14.77
N ASP A 74 -3.47 5.24 13.67
CA ASP A 74 -3.05 4.22 12.70
C ASP A 74 -1.77 4.67 11.98
N VAL A 75 -0.78 3.77 11.94
CA VAL A 75 0.50 3.98 11.25
C VAL A 75 0.72 2.88 10.20
N PRO A 76 0.82 3.24 8.90
CA PRO A 76 0.52 4.56 8.33
C PRO A 76 -0.97 4.92 8.51
N MET A 77 -1.38 6.11 8.07
CA MET A 77 -2.79 6.44 7.87
C MET A 77 -3.51 5.39 6.99
N ARG A 78 -4.65 4.85 7.46
CA ARG A 78 -5.43 3.81 6.77
C ARG A 78 -6.83 4.29 6.37
N SER A 79 -6.87 5.15 5.36
CA SER A 79 -8.13 5.60 4.77
C SER A 79 -8.58 4.70 3.64
N PHE A 80 -9.89 4.51 3.49
CA PHE A 80 -10.47 3.77 2.37
C PHE A 80 -11.66 4.55 1.78
N ASN A 81 -11.91 4.34 0.49
CA ASN A 81 -12.98 5.00 -0.27
C ASN A 81 -14.12 4.02 -0.56
N ALA A 82 -15.37 4.44 -0.39
CA ALA A 82 -16.49 3.53 -0.55
C ALA A 82 -16.70 2.97 -1.97
N GLY A 83 -16.22 3.66 -3.00
CA GLY A 83 -16.29 3.16 -4.37
C GLY A 83 -15.16 2.19 -4.71
N TYR A 84 -13.94 2.44 -4.23
CA TYR A 84 -12.75 1.66 -4.60
C TYR A 84 -12.51 0.42 -3.71
N TYR A 85 -13.09 0.38 -2.50
CA TYR A 85 -12.88 -0.68 -1.51
C TYR A 85 -14.16 -1.47 -1.17
N PRO A 86 -14.88 -2.02 -2.16
CA PRO A 86 -16.16 -2.69 -1.90
C PRO A 86 -16.02 -3.95 -1.02
N SER A 87 -14.96 -4.74 -1.20
CA SER A 87 -14.78 -5.99 -0.44
C SER A 87 -14.34 -5.71 0.99
N LEU A 88 -13.46 -4.72 1.18
CA LEU A 88 -13.10 -4.25 2.52
C LEU A 88 -14.31 -3.67 3.28
N LEU A 89 -15.15 -2.88 2.61
CA LEU A 89 -16.37 -2.36 3.22
C LEU A 89 -17.32 -3.48 3.64
N ALA A 90 -17.48 -4.49 2.78
CA ALA A 90 -18.30 -5.63 3.11
C ALA A 90 -17.72 -6.40 4.32
N LEU A 91 -16.39 -6.58 4.37
CA LEU A 91 -15.64 -7.11 5.53
C LEU A 91 -15.96 -6.37 6.82
N TYR A 92 -15.78 -5.06 6.81
CA TYR A 92 -16.04 -4.24 7.98
C TYR A 92 -17.51 -4.30 8.40
N ASN A 93 -18.44 -4.36 7.45
CA ASN A 93 -19.86 -4.50 7.75
C ASN A 93 -20.19 -5.84 8.42
N SER A 94 -19.66 -6.98 7.95
CA SER A 94 -19.96 -8.27 8.62
C SER A 94 -19.33 -8.39 10.00
N LEU A 95 -18.22 -7.68 10.23
CA LEU A 95 -17.51 -7.64 11.50
C LEU A 95 -18.05 -6.56 12.44
N ASN A 96 -19.05 -5.78 12.02
CA ASN A 96 -19.60 -4.63 12.75
C ASN A 96 -18.53 -3.60 13.16
N ILE A 97 -17.54 -3.36 12.31
CA ILE A 97 -16.48 -2.38 12.56
C ILE A 97 -17.04 -0.97 12.37
N ALA A 98 -16.93 -0.14 13.41
CA ALA A 98 -17.32 1.26 13.32
C ALA A 98 -16.37 2.04 12.40
N ILE A 99 -16.94 2.79 11.45
CA ILE A 99 -16.19 3.63 10.50
C ILE A 99 -16.63 5.08 10.63
N ARG A 100 -15.71 6.02 10.41
CA ARG A 100 -15.96 7.47 10.45
C ARG A 100 -15.67 8.12 9.10
N PRO A 101 -16.53 9.02 8.60
CA PRO A 101 -16.26 9.75 7.38
C PRO A 101 -15.04 10.66 7.57
N SER A 102 -14.18 10.69 6.56
CA SER A 102 -13.00 11.56 6.50
C SER A 102 -13.13 12.49 5.31
N ASN A 103 -13.21 13.79 5.58
CA ASN A 103 -13.31 14.80 4.55
C ASN A 103 -11.97 15.49 4.34
N TYR A 104 -11.07 14.84 3.60
CA TYR A 104 -9.73 15.36 3.40
C TYR A 104 -9.74 16.67 2.62
N THR A 105 -9.06 17.65 3.20
CA THR A 105 -8.66 18.88 2.55
C THR A 105 -7.15 18.84 2.26
N PHE A 106 -6.71 19.52 1.19
CA PHE A 106 -5.32 19.46 0.74
C PHE A 106 -4.72 20.86 0.56
N SER A 107 -3.46 21.03 0.96
CA SER A 107 -2.63 22.14 0.50
C SER A 107 -1.46 21.59 -0.31
N PHE A 108 -1.14 22.21 -1.43
CA PHE A 108 -0.03 21.82 -2.29
C PHE A 108 1.04 22.89 -2.27
N SER A 109 2.24 22.52 -1.84
CA SER A 109 3.42 23.38 -1.76
C SER A 109 4.54 22.82 -2.62
N SER A 110 5.45 23.70 -3.06
CA SER A 110 6.76 23.27 -3.55
C SER A 110 7.72 23.17 -2.36
N ALA A 111 8.68 22.24 -2.42
CA ALA A 111 9.75 22.09 -1.43
C ALA A 111 10.55 23.39 -1.18
N LEU A 112 10.63 24.27 -2.18
CA LEU A 112 11.34 25.55 -2.10
C LEU A 112 10.46 26.71 -1.65
N ALA A 113 9.13 26.52 -1.57
CA ALA A 113 8.17 27.57 -1.30
C ALA A 113 7.43 27.33 0.02
N PRO A 114 7.52 28.25 0.99
CA PRO A 114 6.91 28.05 2.31
C PRO A 114 5.36 28.17 2.32
N SER A 115 4.78 28.71 1.25
CA SER A 115 3.33 28.86 1.07
C SER A 115 2.81 27.92 -0.02
N PRO A 116 1.61 27.35 0.15
CA PRO A 116 1.03 26.53 -0.90
C PRO A 116 0.66 27.36 -2.13
N TRP A 117 0.76 26.74 -3.29
CA TRP A 117 0.34 27.29 -4.57
C TRP A 117 -1.09 26.87 -4.93
N LEU A 118 -1.65 25.85 -4.28
CA LEU A 118 -3.05 25.43 -4.44
C LEU A 118 -3.63 24.94 -3.11
N ILE A 119 -4.88 25.30 -2.86
CA ILE A 119 -5.63 24.82 -1.69
C ILE A 119 -6.97 24.25 -2.13
N TYR A 120 -7.23 23.02 -1.72
CA TYR A 120 -8.47 22.29 -1.91
C TYR A 120 -9.23 22.13 -0.59
N ASN A 121 -10.51 22.52 -0.58
CA ASN A 121 -11.32 22.62 0.64
C ASN A 121 -12.25 21.41 0.88
N GLY A 122 -12.04 20.31 0.15
CA GLY A 122 -12.70 19.04 0.45
C GLY A 122 -14.11 18.89 -0.14
N ARG A 123 -14.88 18.06 0.55
CA ARG A 123 -16.24 17.60 0.28
C ARG A 123 -16.37 16.94 -1.10
N ASN A 124 -15.40 16.09 -1.43
CA ASN A 124 -15.29 15.42 -2.74
C ASN A 124 -15.40 16.40 -3.93
N GLY A 125 -14.90 17.63 -3.76
CA GLY A 125 -14.87 18.67 -4.79
C GLY A 125 -15.93 19.76 -4.60
N LEU A 126 -16.96 19.52 -3.79
CA LEU A 126 -18.08 20.45 -3.64
C LEU A 126 -17.73 21.75 -2.91
N ARG A 127 -16.65 21.79 -2.13
CA ARG A 127 -16.14 23.02 -1.50
C ARG A 127 -15.11 23.77 -2.36
N GLY A 128 -14.70 23.19 -3.48
CA GLY A 128 -13.80 23.82 -4.45
C GLY A 128 -12.44 24.22 -3.88
N LEU A 129 -11.85 25.25 -4.52
CA LEU A 129 -10.52 25.76 -4.24
C LEU A 129 -10.60 27.11 -3.51
N SER A 130 -9.56 27.46 -2.75
CA SER A 130 -9.42 28.80 -2.14
C SER A 130 -8.06 29.41 -2.47
N LEU A 131 -7.99 30.74 -2.47
CA LEU A 131 -6.75 31.49 -2.64
C LEU A 131 -5.79 31.21 -1.46
N PRO A 132 -4.55 30.77 -1.73
CA PRO A 132 -3.49 30.72 -0.72
C PRO A 132 -3.22 32.09 -0.11
N SER A 133 -2.71 32.11 1.12
CA SER A 133 -2.44 33.37 1.83
C SER A 133 -1.38 34.24 1.14
N SER A 134 -0.47 33.65 0.37
CA SER A 134 0.57 34.36 -0.39
C SER A 134 0.05 35.16 -1.59
N ILE A 135 -1.08 34.73 -2.18
CA ILE A 135 -1.69 35.37 -3.37
C ILE A 135 -2.91 36.22 -2.97
N ARG A 136 -3.28 36.21 -1.68
CA ARG A 136 -4.44 36.95 -1.20
C ARG A 136 -4.18 38.46 -1.26
N PRO A 137 -5.02 39.24 -1.97
CA PRO A 137 -4.83 40.67 -2.05
C PRO A 137 -4.88 41.32 -0.67
N SER A 138 -3.99 42.27 -0.44
CA SER A 138 -3.94 43.07 0.79
C SER A 138 -3.85 44.54 0.43
N LEU A 139 -4.58 45.37 1.17
CA LEU A 139 -4.51 46.81 0.98
C LEU A 139 -3.14 47.32 1.43
N PRO A 140 -2.44 48.12 0.61
CA PRO A 140 -1.19 48.73 1.03
C PRO A 140 -1.44 49.63 2.26
N PRO A 141 -0.47 49.75 3.19
CA PRO A 141 -0.62 50.60 4.36
C PRO A 141 -0.94 52.04 3.97
N LEU A 142 -1.82 52.72 4.74
CA LEU A 142 -2.16 54.14 4.54
C LEU A 142 -0.93 55.03 4.38
N ARG A 143 0.14 54.75 5.13
CA ARG A 143 1.42 55.47 5.03
C ARG A 143 2.07 55.35 3.66
N THR A 144 2.00 54.18 3.03
CA THR A 144 2.54 53.94 1.67
C THR A 144 1.69 54.64 0.62
N ILE A 145 0.37 54.60 0.77
CA ILE A 145 -0.57 55.29 -0.13
C ILE A 145 -0.29 56.80 -0.14
N VAL A 146 -0.11 57.39 1.05
CA VAL A 146 0.12 58.84 1.19
C VAL A 146 1.53 59.25 0.77
N ARG A 147 2.57 58.49 1.16
CA ARG A 147 3.97 58.90 0.93
C ARG A 147 4.51 58.49 -0.45
N ALA A 148 3.98 57.42 -1.04
CA ALA A 148 4.48 56.86 -2.29
C ALA A 148 3.33 56.22 -3.09
N PRO A 149 2.41 57.02 -3.66
CA PRO A 149 1.23 56.51 -4.34
C PRO A 149 1.58 55.62 -5.55
N HIS A 150 2.69 55.89 -6.25
CA HIS A 150 3.19 55.07 -7.35
C HIS A 150 3.56 53.65 -6.92
N ILE A 151 4.20 53.48 -5.74
CA ILE A 151 4.50 52.15 -5.17
C ILE A 151 3.19 51.43 -4.78
N ALA A 152 2.22 52.16 -4.21
CA ALA A 152 0.92 51.58 -3.88
C ALA A 152 0.19 51.07 -5.14
N VAL A 153 0.20 51.85 -6.23
CA VAL A 153 -0.38 51.43 -7.53
C VAL A 153 0.35 50.23 -8.11
N GLN A 154 1.69 50.21 -8.09
CA GLN A 154 2.49 49.07 -8.55
C GLN A 154 2.22 47.79 -7.72
N SER A 155 2.04 47.94 -6.40
CA SER A 155 1.67 46.83 -5.52
C SER A 155 0.29 46.28 -5.85
N ILE A 156 -0.69 47.14 -6.11
CA ILE A 156 -2.05 46.71 -6.51
C ILE A 156 -2.01 46.01 -7.88
N ALA A 157 -1.27 46.57 -8.84
CA ALA A 157 -1.14 45.99 -10.18
C ALA A 157 -0.45 44.62 -10.17
N SER A 158 0.63 44.46 -9.39
CA SER A 158 1.30 43.16 -9.23
C SER A 158 0.38 42.12 -8.56
N GLN A 159 -0.32 42.49 -7.48
CA GLN A 159 -1.30 41.60 -6.84
C GLN A 159 -2.41 41.17 -7.81
N PHE A 160 -2.89 42.08 -8.67
CA PHE A 160 -3.88 41.74 -9.69
C PHE A 160 -3.32 40.75 -10.72
N GLN A 161 -2.06 40.93 -11.12
CA GLN A 161 -1.37 40.02 -12.03
C GLN A 161 -1.18 38.62 -11.40
N ASP A 162 -0.85 38.54 -10.12
CA ASP A 162 -0.71 37.28 -9.38
C ASP A 162 -2.04 36.53 -9.32
N VAL A 163 -3.13 37.23 -8.97
CA VAL A 163 -4.49 36.65 -8.98
C VAL A 163 -4.89 36.20 -10.38
N ARG A 164 -4.62 36.99 -11.43
CA ARG A 164 -4.90 36.62 -12.82
C ARG A 164 -4.14 35.35 -13.23
N THR A 165 -2.88 35.25 -12.83
CA THR A 165 -2.01 34.08 -13.12
C THR A 165 -2.53 32.85 -12.39
N TYR A 166 -2.90 33.00 -11.12
CA TYR A 166 -3.52 31.94 -10.33
C TYR A 166 -4.85 31.45 -10.94
N LEU A 167 -5.72 32.35 -11.39
CA LEU A 167 -6.96 31.98 -12.07
C LEU A 167 -6.69 31.18 -13.36
N GLY A 168 -5.70 31.61 -14.14
CA GLY A 168 -5.24 30.85 -15.32
C GLY A 168 -4.77 29.44 -14.97
N LEU A 169 -3.96 29.30 -13.91
CA LEU A 169 -3.55 27.99 -13.39
C LEU A 169 -4.75 27.14 -12.98
N VAL A 170 -5.68 27.69 -12.19
CA VAL A 170 -6.89 26.97 -11.74
C VAL A 170 -7.71 26.47 -12.93
N VAL A 171 -7.89 27.28 -13.97
CA VAL A 171 -8.60 26.86 -15.19
C VAL A 171 -7.87 25.71 -15.89
N THR A 172 -6.55 25.82 -16.06
CA THR A 172 -5.73 24.74 -16.67
C THR A 172 -5.84 23.44 -15.89
N LEU A 173 -5.78 23.50 -14.56
CA LEU A 173 -5.94 22.33 -13.68
C LEU A 173 -7.35 21.74 -13.78
N ALA A 174 -8.39 22.58 -13.80
CA ALA A 174 -9.77 22.14 -13.89
C ALA A 174 -10.07 21.43 -15.22
N LEU A 175 -9.59 21.99 -16.34
CA LEU A 175 -9.73 21.39 -17.67
C LEU A 175 -8.97 20.06 -17.77
N SER A 176 -7.75 20.00 -17.23
CA SER A 176 -6.93 18.77 -17.22
C SER A 176 -7.55 17.69 -16.34
N TYR A 177 -8.10 18.06 -15.18
CA TYR A 177 -8.82 17.14 -14.31
C TYR A 177 -10.10 16.62 -14.98
N LEU A 178 -10.87 17.49 -15.63
CA LEU A 178 -12.06 17.08 -16.38
C LEU A 178 -11.70 16.12 -17.51
N GLN A 179 -10.63 16.39 -18.25
CA GLN A 179 -10.13 15.50 -19.30
C GLN A 179 -9.74 14.12 -18.73
N LEU A 180 -8.96 14.09 -17.65
CA LEU A 180 -8.58 12.84 -16.97
C LEU A 180 -9.83 12.08 -16.50
N LEU A 181 -10.80 12.79 -15.93
CA LEU A 181 -12.02 12.21 -15.40
C LEU A 181 -12.88 11.57 -16.49
N VAL A 182 -13.10 12.28 -17.61
CA VAL A 182 -13.85 11.76 -18.77
C VAL A 182 -13.19 10.49 -19.31
N LEU A 183 -11.86 10.50 -19.48
CA LEU A 183 -11.11 9.34 -19.95
C LEU A 183 -11.14 8.17 -18.95
N ALA A 184 -11.04 8.47 -17.66
CA ALA A 184 -11.13 7.47 -16.59
C ALA A 184 -12.49 6.76 -16.60
N PHE A 185 -13.58 7.52 -16.64
CA PHE A 185 -14.93 6.95 -16.76
C PHE A 185 -15.11 6.17 -18.05
N TRP A 186 -14.67 6.71 -19.19
CA TRP A 186 -14.76 6.02 -20.48
C TRP A 186 -14.10 4.64 -20.44
N HIS A 187 -12.85 4.56 -19.96
CA HIS A 187 -12.13 3.29 -19.88
C HIS A 187 -12.69 2.34 -18.80
N HIS A 188 -13.12 2.88 -17.65
CA HIS A 188 -13.70 2.07 -16.58
C HIS A 188 -15.05 1.47 -17.00
N LEU A 189 -15.95 2.27 -17.56
CA LEU A 189 -17.31 1.83 -17.97
C LEU A 189 -17.28 0.80 -19.11
N LEU A 190 -16.32 0.92 -20.04
CA LEU A 190 -16.14 -0.05 -21.13
C LEU A 190 -15.43 -1.34 -20.68
N GLY A 191 -14.95 -1.40 -19.43
CA GLY A 191 -14.22 -2.55 -18.88
C GLY A 191 -12.77 -2.64 -19.33
N HIS A 192 -12.24 -1.64 -20.04
CA HIS A 192 -10.86 -1.60 -20.52
C HIS A 192 -9.84 -1.69 -19.38
N CYS A 193 -10.16 -1.09 -18.22
CA CYS A 193 -9.30 -1.16 -17.05
C CYS A 193 -9.11 -2.59 -16.52
N SER A 194 -10.07 -3.49 -16.74
CA SER A 194 -10.04 -4.86 -16.22
C SER A 194 -9.64 -5.91 -17.26
N ASP A 195 -9.52 -5.52 -18.54
CA ASP A 195 -9.14 -6.38 -19.65
C ASP A 195 -7.61 -6.47 -19.78
N PRO A 196 -6.97 -7.62 -19.48
CA PRO A 196 -5.51 -7.77 -19.57
C PRO A 196 -4.94 -7.63 -20.98
N SER A 197 -5.77 -7.76 -22.01
CA SER A 197 -5.35 -7.60 -23.40
C SER A 197 -5.29 -6.14 -23.82
N HIS A 198 -6.02 -5.25 -23.15
CA HIS A 198 -6.15 -3.85 -23.52
C HIS A 198 -4.84 -3.07 -23.26
N PRO A 199 -4.36 -2.23 -24.20
CA PRO A 199 -3.05 -1.55 -24.09
C PRO A 199 -2.79 -0.78 -22.78
N ILE A 200 -3.81 -0.09 -22.24
CA ILE A 200 -3.68 0.69 -21.00
C ILE A 200 -3.31 -0.14 -19.76
N THR A 201 -3.47 -1.46 -19.79
CA THR A 201 -3.06 -2.34 -18.68
C THR A 201 -1.57 -2.63 -18.67
N LYS A 202 -0.87 -2.32 -19.77
CA LYS A 202 0.57 -2.50 -19.96
C LYS A 202 1.30 -1.16 -20.05
N GLN A 203 0.61 -0.12 -20.51
CA GLN A 203 1.18 1.19 -20.74
C GLN A 203 1.45 1.95 -19.42
N PRO A 204 2.68 2.47 -19.22
CA PRO A 204 3.01 3.37 -18.11
C PRO A 204 2.16 4.64 -18.12
N PHE A 205 1.69 5.05 -16.95
CA PHE A 205 0.84 6.23 -16.78
C PHE A 205 1.48 7.53 -17.29
N GLY A 206 2.79 7.71 -17.09
CA GLY A 206 3.52 8.90 -17.53
C GLY A 206 3.48 9.07 -19.06
N GLU A 207 3.76 8.00 -19.80
CA GLU A 207 3.69 8.00 -21.26
C GLU A 207 2.26 8.26 -21.75
N TRP A 208 1.27 7.64 -21.11
CA TRP A 208 -0.14 7.85 -21.43
C TRP A 208 -0.55 9.31 -21.25
N CYS A 209 -0.10 9.97 -20.18
CA CYS A 209 -0.36 11.40 -19.93
C CYS A 209 0.17 12.28 -21.06
N LEU A 210 1.41 12.02 -21.52
CA LEU A 210 2.03 12.75 -22.63
C LEU A 210 1.24 12.53 -23.94
N GLN A 211 0.87 11.29 -24.25
CA GLN A 211 0.08 10.96 -25.43
C GLN A 211 -1.31 11.61 -25.43
N ARG A 212 -1.92 11.78 -24.25
CA ARG A 212 -3.20 12.47 -24.08
C ARG A 212 -3.07 13.97 -23.89
N ARG A 213 -1.85 14.53 -23.92
CA ARG A 213 -1.56 15.96 -23.78
C ARG A 213 -2.15 16.56 -22.50
N LEU A 214 -2.12 15.82 -21.39
CA LEU A 214 -2.47 16.38 -20.08
C LEU A 214 -1.44 17.43 -19.69
N SER A 215 -1.89 18.53 -19.06
CA SER A 215 -0.98 19.59 -18.60
C SER A 215 0.09 19.03 -17.65
N LEU A 216 1.35 19.39 -17.87
CA LEU A 216 2.45 19.00 -17.00
C LEU A 216 2.31 19.62 -15.60
N ASP A 217 1.75 20.83 -15.49
CA ASP A 217 1.47 21.45 -14.18
C ASP A 217 0.43 20.63 -13.40
N PHE A 218 -0.58 20.11 -14.09
CA PHE A 218 -1.58 19.23 -13.49
C PHE A 218 -0.97 17.89 -13.08
N VAL A 219 -0.24 17.24 -13.97
CA VAL A 219 0.37 15.93 -13.69
C VAL A 219 1.39 16.05 -12.56
N ASN A 220 2.38 16.93 -12.70
CA ASN A 220 3.46 17.07 -11.73
C ASN A 220 3.02 17.72 -10.41
N GLY A 221 2.15 18.72 -10.48
CA GLY A 221 1.70 19.46 -9.31
C GLY A 221 0.64 18.73 -8.50
N VAL A 222 -0.35 18.12 -9.17
CA VAL A 222 -1.52 17.53 -8.50
C VAL A 222 -1.47 16.01 -8.51
N VAL A 223 -1.36 15.40 -9.69
CA VAL A 223 -1.52 13.94 -9.83
C VAL A 223 -0.39 13.19 -9.13
N LEU A 224 0.87 13.55 -9.41
CA LEU A 224 2.03 12.92 -8.76
C LEU A 224 1.99 13.16 -7.25
N SER A 225 1.64 14.36 -6.81
CA SER A 225 1.54 14.67 -5.38
C SER A 225 0.52 13.81 -4.65
N LEU A 226 -0.67 13.65 -5.22
CA LEU A 226 -1.73 12.84 -4.62
C LEU A 226 -1.40 11.35 -4.65
N PHE A 227 -0.99 10.81 -5.80
CA PHE A 227 -0.71 9.38 -5.90
C PHE A 227 0.57 8.98 -5.15
N SER A 228 1.60 9.83 -5.12
CA SER A 228 2.77 9.62 -4.26
C SER A 228 2.39 9.55 -2.78
N ALA A 229 1.49 10.42 -2.32
CA ALA A 229 0.98 10.38 -0.95
C ALA A 229 0.09 9.15 -0.67
N VAL A 230 -0.80 8.78 -1.60
CA VAL A 230 -1.71 7.63 -1.46
C VAL A 230 -0.96 6.29 -1.48
N MET A 231 -0.01 6.16 -2.40
CA MET A 231 0.80 4.94 -2.58
C MET A 231 2.05 4.95 -1.68
N THR A 232 2.33 6.06 -1.01
CA THR A 232 3.53 6.29 -0.18
C THR A 232 4.84 6.03 -0.92
N CYS A 233 4.89 6.42 -2.20
CA CYS A 233 5.94 6.05 -3.15
C CYS A 233 6.58 7.26 -3.84
N GLN A 234 7.64 7.01 -4.59
CA GLN A 234 8.30 7.97 -5.46
C GLN A 234 7.47 8.28 -6.70
N HIS A 235 7.70 9.45 -7.29
CA HIS A 235 6.96 9.95 -8.44
C HIS A 235 7.20 9.10 -9.70
N ASP A 236 8.39 8.51 -9.84
CA ASP A 236 8.71 7.60 -10.94
C ASP A 236 7.91 6.29 -10.85
N ALA A 237 7.65 5.77 -9.65
CA ALA A 237 6.73 4.64 -9.46
C ALA A 237 5.29 4.99 -9.86
N VAL A 238 4.82 6.20 -9.56
CA VAL A 238 3.50 6.67 -10.03
C VAL A 238 3.46 6.73 -11.55
N LEU A 239 4.51 7.27 -12.19
CA LEU A 239 4.59 7.37 -13.65
C LEU A 239 4.73 5.99 -14.33
N ALA A 240 5.41 5.04 -13.69
CA ALA A 240 5.56 3.67 -14.17
C ALA A 240 4.32 2.79 -13.89
N CYS A 241 3.42 3.24 -13.01
CA CYS A 241 2.19 2.52 -12.67
C CYS A 241 1.35 2.24 -13.94
N PRO A 242 0.78 1.04 -14.09
CA PRO A 242 -0.10 0.76 -15.21
C PRO A 242 -1.27 1.74 -15.25
N THR A 243 -1.49 2.33 -16.42
CA THR A 243 -2.52 3.37 -16.63
C THR A 243 -3.91 2.90 -16.17
N SER A 244 -4.24 1.61 -16.38
CA SER A 244 -5.51 1.03 -15.96
C SER A 244 -5.84 1.24 -14.49
N GLU A 245 -4.83 1.15 -13.61
CA GLU A 245 -5.01 1.18 -12.16
C GLU A 245 -5.31 2.59 -11.67
N ILE A 246 -4.57 3.57 -12.21
CA ILE A 246 -4.80 5.00 -11.95
C ILE A 246 -6.19 5.42 -12.45
N LEU A 247 -6.55 5.05 -13.68
CA LEU A 247 -7.87 5.40 -14.25
C LEU A 247 -9.02 4.73 -13.48
N SER A 248 -8.87 3.46 -13.09
CA SER A 248 -9.89 2.79 -12.29
C SER A 248 -10.03 3.45 -10.91
N TYR A 249 -8.92 3.83 -10.27
CA TYR A 249 -8.96 4.55 -8.99
C TYR A 249 -9.66 5.91 -9.13
N VAL A 250 -9.33 6.70 -10.15
CA VAL A 250 -9.97 8.00 -10.41
C VAL A 250 -11.47 7.84 -10.62
N ALA A 251 -11.89 6.90 -11.48
CA ALA A 251 -13.31 6.69 -11.77
C ALA A 251 -14.11 6.22 -10.55
N MET A 252 -13.56 5.27 -9.78
CA MET A 252 -14.27 4.66 -8.65
C MET A 252 -14.30 5.55 -7.41
N THR A 253 -13.32 6.44 -7.23
CA THR A 253 -13.29 7.36 -6.08
C THR A 253 -14.07 8.65 -6.31
N PHE A 254 -14.41 8.98 -7.57
CA PHE A 254 -15.10 10.22 -7.91
C PHE A 254 -16.43 10.38 -7.17
N LEU A 255 -16.61 11.53 -6.50
CA LEU A 255 -17.78 11.87 -5.67
C LEU A 255 -18.11 10.86 -4.55
N ARG A 256 -17.20 9.95 -4.23
CA ARG A 256 -17.35 8.98 -3.13
C ARG A 256 -16.58 9.43 -1.90
N SER A 257 -17.17 9.24 -0.73
CA SER A 257 -16.56 9.61 0.55
C SER A 257 -15.41 8.68 0.92
N HIS A 258 -14.42 9.26 1.59
CA HIS A 258 -13.37 8.53 2.29
C HIS A 258 -13.79 8.27 3.73
N TYR A 259 -13.28 7.19 4.29
CA TYR A 259 -13.56 6.73 5.65
C TYR A 259 -12.27 6.27 6.30
N GLN A 260 -12.30 6.26 7.63
CA GLN A 260 -11.30 5.63 8.47
C GLN A 260 -12.02 4.72 9.46
N VAL A 261 -11.29 3.76 10.01
CA VAL A 261 -11.74 2.95 11.14
C VAL A 261 -11.87 3.88 12.36
N ALA A 262 -13.00 3.86 13.06
CA ALA A 262 -13.33 4.88 14.06
C ALA A 262 -12.37 4.86 15.27
N GLU A 263 -12.04 3.65 15.76
CA GLU A 263 -11.19 3.42 16.93
C GLU A 263 -9.80 2.86 16.55
N GLY A 264 -9.38 3.09 15.30
CA GLY A 264 -8.13 2.56 14.75
C GLY A 264 -8.19 1.08 14.40
N VAL A 265 -7.19 0.56 13.68
CA VAL A 265 -7.22 -0.81 13.14
C VAL A 265 -7.10 -1.93 14.18
N GLN A 266 -6.77 -1.60 15.43
CA GLN A 266 -6.81 -2.55 16.54
C GLN A 266 -8.16 -3.27 16.66
N GLN A 267 -9.29 -2.59 16.41
CA GLN A 267 -10.60 -3.24 16.48
C GLN A 267 -10.82 -4.24 15.34
N VAL A 268 -10.21 -3.98 14.17
CA VAL A 268 -10.27 -4.90 13.02
C VAL A 268 -9.43 -6.14 13.32
N GLU A 269 -8.23 -5.95 13.86
CA GLU A 269 -7.35 -7.03 14.29
C GLU A 269 -8.02 -7.93 15.34
N ALA A 270 -8.62 -7.32 16.37
CA ALA A 270 -9.37 -8.03 17.40
C ALA A 270 -10.59 -8.80 16.84
N ALA A 271 -11.34 -8.19 15.91
CA ALA A 271 -12.51 -8.84 15.31
C ALA A 271 -12.13 -10.02 14.42
N LEU A 272 -11.03 -9.92 13.66
CA LEU A 272 -10.57 -10.99 12.78
C LEU A 272 -9.98 -12.18 13.55
N THR A 273 -9.36 -11.91 14.69
CA THR A 273 -8.76 -12.95 15.54
C THR A 273 -9.72 -13.55 16.54
N LYS A 274 -10.93 -12.98 16.69
CA LYS A 274 -11.97 -13.51 17.57
C LYS A 274 -12.32 -14.95 17.20
N GLY A 275 -12.07 -15.88 18.13
CA GLY A 275 -12.37 -17.31 17.96
C GLY A 275 -11.22 -18.13 17.37
N LEU A 276 -10.06 -17.52 17.09
CA LEU A 276 -8.83 -18.27 16.82
C LEU A 276 -8.24 -18.79 18.12
N ASP A 277 -7.74 -20.02 18.11
CA ASP A 277 -7.03 -20.60 19.25
C ASP A 277 -5.71 -19.85 19.48
N SER A 278 -5.54 -19.29 20.68
CA SER A 278 -4.33 -18.53 21.06
C SER A 278 -3.05 -19.35 20.89
N ASP A 279 -3.12 -20.66 21.16
CA ASP A 279 -1.99 -21.60 21.05
C ASP A 279 -1.54 -21.80 19.59
N ARG A 280 -2.31 -21.31 18.62
CA ARG A 280 -2.00 -21.37 17.19
C ARG A 280 -1.59 -20.01 16.61
N ILE A 281 -1.45 -19.00 17.44
CA ILE A 281 -0.94 -17.68 17.07
C ILE A 281 0.51 -17.57 17.57
N HIS A 282 1.45 -17.75 16.66
CA HIS A 282 2.89 -17.79 16.93
C HIS A 282 3.52 -16.42 16.67
N THR A 283 3.50 -15.54 17.69
CA THR A 283 4.24 -14.27 17.67
C THR A 283 5.72 -14.49 17.99
N SER A 284 6.57 -13.50 17.71
CA SER A 284 8.03 -13.57 17.87
C SER A 284 8.65 -14.81 17.20
N THR A 285 8.02 -15.26 16.12
CA THR A 285 8.38 -16.50 15.42
C THR A 285 8.56 -16.19 13.94
N THR A 286 9.81 -16.22 13.49
CA THR A 286 10.17 -15.96 12.10
C THR A 286 10.20 -17.27 11.32
N VAL A 287 9.39 -17.39 10.27
CA VAL A 287 9.53 -18.50 9.31
C VAL A 287 10.75 -18.22 8.43
N LYS A 288 11.78 -19.07 8.51
CA LYS A 288 13.03 -18.94 7.74
C LYS A 288 13.01 -19.75 6.45
N GLY A 289 12.24 -20.82 6.41
CA GLY A 289 12.17 -21.66 5.23
C GLY A 289 11.05 -22.69 5.25
N LEU A 290 10.81 -23.28 4.09
CA LEU A 290 9.81 -24.31 3.86
C LEU A 290 10.51 -25.57 3.36
N HIS A 291 10.14 -26.73 3.90
CA HIS A 291 10.73 -28.02 3.53
C HIS A 291 9.64 -29.04 3.21
N PRO A 292 9.82 -29.87 2.16
CA PRO A 292 8.91 -30.99 1.91
C PRO A 292 9.12 -32.06 2.99
N THR A 293 8.04 -32.62 3.55
CA THR A 293 8.17 -33.72 4.53
C THR A 293 8.27 -35.08 3.86
N ASN A 294 8.67 -36.12 4.62
CA ASN A 294 8.67 -37.51 4.13
C ASN A 294 7.26 -38.02 3.80
N ALA A 295 6.24 -37.52 4.49
CA ALA A 295 4.85 -37.75 4.11
C ALA A 295 4.55 -36.98 2.82
N ARG A 296 4.05 -37.68 1.80
CA ARG A 296 3.60 -37.05 0.53
C ARG A 296 2.60 -35.93 0.86
N ALA A 297 2.69 -34.83 0.10
CA ALA A 297 1.78 -33.69 0.15
C ALA A 297 1.77 -32.83 1.45
N LYS A 298 2.85 -32.82 2.26
CA LYS A 298 2.93 -31.96 3.47
C LYS A 298 4.19 -31.10 3.51
N VAL A 299 4.08 -29.90 4.08
CA VAL A 299 5.19 -28.96 4.35
C VAL A 299 5.59 -28.97 5.83
N CYS A 300 6.89 -28.84 6.07
CA CYS A 300 7.49 -28.44 7.33
C CYS A 300 7.95 -26.99 7.26
N LEU A 301 7.65 -26.20 8.29
CA LEU A 301 8.19 -24.85 8.44
C LEU A 301 9.42 -24.90 9.33
N VAL A 302 10.48 -24.21 8.89
CA VAL A 302 11.65 -23.90 9.71
C VAL A 302 11.40 -22.56 10.38
N LEU A 303 11.32 -22.58 11.71
CA LEU A 303 10.97 -21.45 12.55
C LEU A 303 12.20 -21.01 13.33
N GLU A 304 12.41 -19.71 13.46
CA GLU A 304 13.35 -19.09 14.40
C GLU A 304 12.52 -18.36 15.46
N THR A 305 12.70 -18.76 16.72
CA THR A 305 11.99 -18.17 17.87
C THR A 305 12.70 -16.92 18.38
N ALA A 306 12.08 -16.24 19.35
CA ALA A 306 12.65 -15.07 20.02
C ALA A 306 14.04 -15.34 20.62
N ASP A 307 14.27 -16.57 21.09
CA ASP A 307 15.52 -17.02 21.71
C ASP A 307 16.58 -17.44 20.67
N GLN A 308 16.35 -17.16 19.38
CA GLN A 308 17.17 -17.58 18.25
C GLN A 308 17.29 -19.11 18.10
N GLU A 309 16.41 -19.87 18.78
CA GLU A 309 16.33 -21.31 18.60
C GLU A 309 15.58 -21.65 17.31
N THR A 310 16.14 -22.59 16.56
CA THR A 310 15.49 -23.14 15.36
C THR A 310 14.55 -24.28 15.74
N GLN A 311 13.28 -24.15 15.40
CA GLN A 311 12.26 -25.17 15.62
C GLN A 311 11.65 -25.62 14.29
N LEU A 312 11.23 -26.89 14.23
CA LEU A 312 10.59 -27.47 13.06
C LEU A 312 9.11 -27.74 13.37
N MET A 313 8.21 -27.25 12.53
CA MET A 313 6.79 -27.53 12.67
C MET A 313 6.25 -28.24 11.43
N HIS A 314 5.81 -29.47 11.62
CA HIS A 314 5.42 -30.38 10.55
C HIS A 314 3.89 -30.45 10.35
N GLY A 315 3.51 -31.02 9.20
CA GLY A 315 2.17 -31.56 8.95
C GLY A 315 1.20 -30.63 8.22
N PHE A 316 1.68 -29.54 7.65
CA PHE A 316 0.83 -28.57 6.94
C PHE A 316 0.47 -29.07 5.53
N ASP A 317 -0.82 -29.10 5.21
CA ASP A 317 -1.35 -29.36 3.86
C ASP A 317 -1.16 -28.15 2.95
N HIS A 318 -1.33 -26.97 3.53
CA HIS A 318 -1.21 -25.71 2.81
C HIS A 318 -0.41 -24.68 3.61
N VAL A 319 0.32 -23.85 2.87
CA VAL A 319 0.99 -22.65 3.38
C VAL A 319 0.50 -21.46 2.58
N ILE A 320 -0.01 -20.43 3.26
CA ILE A 320 -0.42 -19.17 2.66
C ILE A 320 0.62 -18.11 3.02
N LEU A 321 1.34 -17.64 2.02
CA LEU A 321 2.32 -16.57 2.16
C LEU A 321 1.62 -15.23 1.95
N THR A 322 1.47 -14.49 3.05
CA THR A 322 0.82 -13.16 3.07
C THR A 322 1.78 -12.00 3.31
N THR A 323 3.07 -12.31 3.32
CA THR A 323 4.17 -11.35 3.41
C THR A 323 4.34 -10.56 2.10
N PRO A 324 5.00 -9.38 2.15
CA PRO A 324 5.45 -8.67 0.95
C PRO A 324 6.14 -9.59 -0.06
N ALA A 325 5.99 -9.31 -1.36
CA ALA A 325 6.42 -10.20 -2.44
C ALA A 325 7.89 -10.65 -2.33
N HIS A 326 8.81 -9.76 -1.97
CA HIS A 326 10.23 -10.07 -1.82
C HIS A 326 10.54 -11.01 -0.63
N LEU A 327 9.78 -10.91 0.48
CA LEU A 327 9.92 -11.86 1.59
C LEU A 327 9.35 -13.22 1.23
N SER A 328 8.20 -13.23 0.53
CA SER A 328 7.62 -14.46 -0.02
C SER A 328 8.57 -15.13 -1.02
N ALA A 329 9.32 -14.35 -1.80
CA ALA A 329 10.33 -14.86 -2.74
C ALA A 329 11.44 -15.65 -2.02
N SER A 330 11.98 -15.12 -0.91
CA SER A 330 13.01 -15.82 -0.12
C SER A 330 12.51 -17.16 0.44
N LEU A 331 11.25 -17.22 0.90
CA LEU A 331 10.65 -18.47 1.35
C LEU A 331 10.45 -19.47 0.21
N VAL A 332 10.04 -19.00 -0.98
CA VAL A 332 9.92 -19.84 -2.19
C VAL A 332 11.28 -20.38 -2.62
N GLU A 333 12.32 -19.56 -2.60
CA GLU A 333 13.70 -19.96 -2.91
C GLU A 333 14.17 -21.07 -1.96
N SER A 334 13.95 -20.90 -0.64
CA SER A 334 14.26 -21.95 0.34
C SER A 334 13.54 -23.27 0.03
N TYR A 335 12.30 -23.20 -0.46
CA TYR A 335 11.51 -24.38 -0.79
C TYR A 335 12.01 -25.06 -2.06
N ILE A 336 12.37 -24.29 -3.08
CA ILE A 336 12.98 -24.80 -4.31
C ILE A 336 14.26 -25.57 -3.98
N ASP A 337 15.12 -25.01 -3.13
CA ASP A 337 16.37 -25.67 -2.74
C ASP A 337 16.12 -26.96 -1.95
N ALA A 338 15.13 -26.96 -1.07
CA ALA A 338 14.71 -28.15 -0.34
C ALA A 338 14.14 -29.24 -1.28
N LEU A 339 13.36 -28.86 -2.30
CA LEU A 339 12.85 -29.77 -3.33
C LEU A 339 13.98 -30.34 -4.19
N ARG A 340 14.97 -29.52 -4.57
CA ARG A 340 16.17 -29.96 -5.31
C ARG A 340 16.99 -30.96 -4.51
N ALA A 341 17.16 -30.72 -3.21
CA ALA A 341 17.83 -31.64 -2.31
C ALA A 341 17.10 -32.99 -2.25
N ARG A 342 15.76 -32.98 -2.09
CA ARG A 342 14.94 -34.19 -2.11
C ARG A 342 15.06 -34.95 -3.43
N ARG A 343 14.97 -34.25 -4.57
CA ARG A 343 15.05 -34.84 -5.92
C ARG A 343 16.36 -35.62 -6.15
N ARG A 344 17.47 -35.22 -5.52
CA ARG A 344 18.76 -35.93 -5.61
C ARG A 344 18.74 -37.28 -4.91
N VAL A 345 17.93 -37.44 -3.86
CA VAL A 345 17.82 -38.66 -3.05
C VAL A 345 16.77 -39.61 -3.62
N VAL A 346 15.73 -39.10 -4.29
CA VAL A 346 14.67 -39.93 -4.90
C VAL A 346 15.21 -40.73 -6.11
N PRO A 347 15.03 -42.07 -6.14
CA PRO A 347 15.47 -42.95 -7.23
C PRO A 347 14.95 -42.54 -8.62
N ALA A 348 15.70 -42.89 -9.67
CA ALA A 348 15.25 -42.66 -11.05
C ALA A 348 14.08 -43.60 -11.40
N GLY A 349 12.98 -43.04 -11.92
CA GLY A 349 11.78 -43.79 -12.32
C GLY A 349 10.59 -43.67 -11.36
N ASP A 350 10.75 -43.02 -10.21
CA ASP A 350 9.64 -42.71 -9.30
C ASP A 350 8.78 -41.56 -9.86
N ASP A 351 7.46 -41.73 -9.89
CA ASP A 351 6.50 -40.68 -10.24
C ASP A 351 6.69 -39.43 -9.37
N GLU A 352 7.14 -39.61 -8.13
CA GLU A 352 7.49 -38.52 -7.22
C GLU A 352 8.57 -37.60 -7.83
N LYS A 353 9.56 -38.17 -8.51
CA LYS A 353 10.63 -37.38 -9.14
C LYS A 353 10.11 -36.48 -10.24
N LYS A 354 9.12 -36.95 -11.02
CA LYS A 354 8.46 -36.16 -12.06
C LYS A 354 7.64 -35.02 -11.45
N THR A 355 6.88 -35.29 -10.40
CA THR A 355 6.10 -34.26 -9.68
C THR A 355 7.01 -33.20 -9.06
N LEU A 356 8.14 -33.59 -8.45
CA LEU A 356 9.12 -32.65 -7.90
C LEU A 356 9.69 -31.71 -8.97
N VAL A 357 10.00 -32.22 -10.18
CA VAL A 357 10.48 -31.40 -11.30
C VAL A 357 9.42 -30.39 -11.77
N GLN A 358 8.16 -30.82 -11.85
CA GLN A 358 7.06 -29.94 -12.25
C GLN A 358 6.79 -28.85 -11.21
N GLU A 359 6.86 -29.19 -9.93
CA GLU A 359 6.68 -28.25 -8.83
C GLU A 359 7.85 -27.26 -8.74
N GLU A 360 9.09 -27.72 -8.95
CA GLU A 360 10.28 -26.86 -9.06
C GLU A 360 10.10 -25.82 -10.17
N ALA A 361 9.75 -26.25 -11.39
CA ALA A 361 9.56 -25.34 -12.53
C ALA A 361 8.42 -24.32 -12.30
N ARG A 362 7.33 -24.75 -11.63
CA ARG A 362 6.24 -23.85 -11.23
C ARG A 362 6.75 -22.79 -10.25
N LEU A 363 7.46 -23.20 -9.20
CA LEU A 363 7.96 -22.30 -8.17
C LEU A 363 9.06 -21.37 -8.69
N GLU A 364 9.91 -21.80 -9.63
CA GLU A 364 10.86 -20.91 -10.31
C GLU A 364 10.14 -19.81 -11.10
N THR A 365 9.03 -20.15 -11.76
CA THR A 365 8.19 -19.17 -12.45
C THR A 365 7.57 -18.17 -11.46
N VAL A 366 7.09 -18.66 -10.32
CA VAL A 366 6.56 -17.81 -9.24
C VAL A 366 7.65 -16.92 -8.66
N LEU A 367 8.85 -17.46 -8.39
CA LEU A 367 9.99 -16.74 -7.85
C LEU A 367 10.38 -15.57 -8.76
N GLY A 368 10.53 -15.83 -10.07
CA GLY A 368 10.82 -14.78 -11.05
C GLY A 368 9.78 -13.66 -11.06
N LYS A 369 8.49 -14.00 -10.90
CA LYS A 369 7.41 -13.01 -10.78
C LYS A 369 7.51 -12.20 -9.50
N LEU A 370 7.70 -12.84 -8.35
CA LEU A 370 7.79 -12.17 -7.05
C LEU A 370 8.99 -11.22 -6.97
N LEU A 371 10.14 -11.62 -7.52
CA LEU A 371 11.35 -10.77 -7.58
C LEU A 371 11.20 -9.59 -8.54
N SER A 372 10.37 -9.72 -9.57
CA SER A 372 10.10 -8.64 -10.53
C SER A 372 9.14 -7.58 -10.00
N ILE A 373 8.48 -7.83 -8.86
CA ILE A 373 7.56 -6.87 -8.24
C ILE A 373 8.38 -5.77 -7.55
N ARG A 374 8.24 -4.53 -8.03
CA ARG A 374 8.91 -3.35 -7.47
C ARG A 374 8.46 -3.10 -6.03
N VAL A 375 9.43 -2.79 -5.17
CA VAL A 375 9.23 -2.45 -3.76
C VAL A 375 9.90 -1.10 -3.49
N GLU A 376 9.29 -0.29 -2.62
CA GLU A 376 9.84 0.98 -2.17
C GLU A 376 9.82 1.10 -0.66
N ASP A 377 10.82 1.78 -0.13
CA ASP A 377 10.88 2.13 1.28
C ASP A 377 10.08 3.40 1.54
N SER A 378 9.30 3.37 2.61
CA SER A 378 8.57 4.53 3.11
C SER A 378 8.84 4.73 4.59
N LEU A 379 8.94 5.99 5.00
CA LEU A 379 9.13 6.41 6.38
C LEU A 379 7.89 7.18 6.83
N VAL A 380 7.33 6.79 7.97
CA VAL A 380 6.20 7.48 8.59
C VAL A 380 6.62 7.90 9.99
N ILE A 381 6.50 9.19 10.28
CA ILE A 381 6.91 9.79 11.55
C ILE A 381 5.68 10.43 12.19
N ASN A 382 5.35 10.05 13.41
CA ASN A 382 4.40 10.77 14.24
C ASN A 382 5.17 11.80 15.08
N HIS A 383 4.73 13.05 15.08
CA HIS A 383 5.43 14.14 15.76
C HIS A 383 4.48 15.29 16.13
N THR A 384 4.99 16.27 16.87
CA THR A 384 4.28 17.53 17.17
C THR A 384 4.85 18.75 16.44
N ASP A 385 5.82 18.53 15.56
CA ASP A 385 6.55 19.59 14.84
C ASP A 385 5.76 20.31 13.76
N ARG A 386 5.31 21.52 14.10
CA ARG A 386 4.53 22.38 13.22
C ARG A 386 5.35 23.06 12.13
N SER A 387 6.68 22.99 12.17
CA SER A 387 7.53 23.59 11.13
C SER A 387 7.35 22.90 9.77
N LEU A 388 6.80 21.68 9.76
CA LEU A 388 6.46 20.93 8.54
C LEU A 388 5.09 21.30 7.95
N LEU A 389 4.34 22.22 8.57
CA LEU A 389 3.09 22.76 8.05
C LEU A 389 3.36 24.08 7.29
N PRO A 390 2.44 24.52 6.41
CA PRO A 390 2.53 25.85 5.79
C PRO A 390 2.77 26.96 6.83
N LEU A 391 3.58 27.98 6.50
CA LEU A 391 3.90 29.05 7.45
C LEU A 391 2.64 29.76 7.99
N ASN A 392 1.65 29.98 7.11
CA ASN A 392 0.40 30.61 7.50
C ASN A 392 -0.63 29.57 7.95
N ARG A 393 -1.10 29.69 9.19
CA ARG A 393 -2.12 28.82 9.77
C ARG A 393 -3.43 28.76 8.97
N ARG A 394 -3.75 29.79 8.19
CA ARG A 394 -4.95 29.82 7.32
C ARG A 394 -4.90 28.79 6.20
N ASP A 395 -3.69 28.41 5.81
CA ASP A 395 -3.42 27.51 4.70
C ASP A 395 -3.28 26.06 5.16
N TRP A 396 -3.28 25.80 6.48
CA TRP A 396 -3.25 24.45 7.03
C TRP A 396 -4.48 23.68 6.58
N ARG A 397 -4.24 22.47 6.09
CA ARG A 397 -5.26 21.50 5.69
C ARG A 397 -5.04 20.18 6.40
N ASP A 398 -5.97 19.24 6.21
CA ASP A 398 -5.83 17.93 6.82
C ASP A 398 -4.57 17.26 6.29
N LEU A 399 -4.35 17.30 4.98
CA LEU A 399 -3.14 16.81 4.32
C LEU A 399 -2.38 17.96 3.66
N ASN A 400 -1.15 18.18 4.11
CA ASN A 400 -0.28 19.24 3.61
C ASN A 400 0.83 18.58 2.80
N LEU A 401 0.74 18.72 1.48
CA LEU A 401 1.60 18.06 0.50
C LEU A 401 2.70 19.02 0.06
N ALA A 402 3.95 18.57 0.16
CA ALA A 402 5.11 19.30 -0.33
C ALA A 402 5.87 18.41 -1.32
N SER A 403 6.02 18.90 -2.54
CA SER A 403 6.64 18.17 -3.64
C SER A 403 7.89 18.91 -4.12
N PRO A 404 8.95 18.21 -4.56
CA PRO A 404 10.13 18.86 -5.12
C PRO A 404 9.75 19.72 -6.32
N SER A 405 10.40 20.87 -6.47
CA SER A 405 10.20 21.72 -7.65
C SER A 405 10.61 20.97 -8.90
N TYR A 406 9.66 20.82 -9.82
CA TYR A 406 9.98 20.51 -11.20
C TYR A 406 10.43 21.81 -11.84
N SER A 407 11.73 22.11 -11.82
CA SER A 407 12.25 23.11 -12.75
C SER A 407 11.87 22.64 -14.15
N SER A 408 11.22 23.49 -14.93
CA SER A 408 11.07 23.32 -16.36
C SER A 408 12.46 23.44 -17.00
N SER A 409 13.31 22.43 -16.81
CA SER A 409 14.47 22.27 -17.68
C SER A 409 13.90 21.84 -19.03
N SER A 410 14.12 22.68 -20.03
CA SER A 410 13.96 22.39 -21.46
C SER A 410 14.43 20.96 -21.78
N PRO A 411 13.88 20.30 -22.81
CA PRO A 411 14.43 19.04 -23.27
C PRO A 411 15.94 19.19 -23.51
N PRO A 412 16.77 18.18 -23.21
CA PRO A 412 18.19 18.25 -23.53
C PRO A 412 18.31 18.52 -25.02
N SER A 413 18.92 19.63 -25.38
CA SER A 413 19.37 19.88 -26.75
C SER A 413 20.31 18.75 -27.12
N GLU A 414 19.99 18.04 -28.20
CA GLU A 414 20.94 17.21 -28.92
C GLU A 414 22.04 18.12 -29.46
N ASP A 415 23.05 18.40 -28.64
CA ASP A 415 24.36 18.81 -29.13
C ASP A 415 25.36 18.36 -28.08
N GLY A 416 25.99 17.22 -28.38
CA GLY A 416 27.11 16.71 -27.62
C GLY A 416 28.30 17.64 -27.79
N THR A 417 28.89 18.06 -26.68
CA THR A 417 30.33 18.24 -26.55
C THR A 417 30.70 18.03 -25.09
N ASP A 418 31.41 16.93 -24.85
CA ASP A 418 32.12 16.65 -23.60
C ASP A 418 33.05 17.82 -23.25
N SER A 419 32.98 18.29 -22.00
CA SER A 419 34.16 18.77 -21.29
C SER A 419 33.98 18.59 -19.78
N CYS A 420 34.83 17.73 -19.23
CA CYS A 420 35.13 17.61 -17.80
C CYS A 420 35.76 18.90 -17.24
N GLU A 421 35.85 18.96 -15.91
CA GLU A 421 36.43 19.99 -15.00
C GLU A 421 35.32 20.82 -14.31
N ASP A 422 35.26 21.00 -12.99
CA ASP A 422 36.22 20.81 -11.91
C ASP A 422 35.44 20.81 -10.57
N ALA A 423 35.79 19.96 -9.61
CA ALA A 423 35.23 19.99 -8.26
C ALA A 423 36.31 19.70 -7.22
N THR A 424 36.84 20.77 -6.62
CA THR A 424 37.80 20.69 -5.51
C THR A 424 37.24 21.36 -4.23
N LEU A 425 37.12 20.52 -3.20
CA LEU A 425 37.50 20.71 -1.79
C LEU A 425 37.31 22.06 -1.09
N VAL A 426 36.57 22.06 0.03
CA VAL A 426 37.07 22.56 1.34
C VAL A 426 36.42 21.75 2.48
N ASP A 427 37.26 21.34 3.43
CA ASP A 427 36.99 20.44 4.55
C ASP A 427 37.11 21.19 5.91
N SER A 428 36.46 20.61 6.94
CA SER A 428 36.84 20.60 8.37
C SER A 428 36.69 21.81 9.30
N LEU A 429 35.91 21.62 10.39
CA LEU A 429 36.22 22.13 11.75
C LEU A 429 35.71 21.16 12.85
N PRO A 430 36.38 21.04 14.02
CA PRO A 430 36.33 19.86 14.88
C PRO A 430 35.32 19.91 16.05
N ILE A 431 34.95 18.71 16.51
CA ILE A 431 34.05 18.38 17.61
C ILE A 431 34.79 18.39 18.95
N LEU A 432 34.18 19.00 19.97
CA LEU A 432 34.52 18.83 21.39
C LEU A 432 33.33 18.14 22.08
N SER A 433 33.56 16.94 22.63
CA SER A 433 32.59 16.19 23.44
C SER A 433 32.72 16.52 24.93
N PRO A 434 31.66 16.28 25.72
CA PRO A 434 31.85 15.53 26.95
C PRO A 434 30.85 14.38 27.14
N MET A 435 31.33 13.37 27.87
CA MET A 435 30.72 12.06 28.17
C MET A 435 29.49 12.12 29.09
N HIS A 436 28.45 11.31 28.83
CA HIS A 436 27.92 10.30 29.78
C HIS A 436 26.81 9.40 29.18
N ASN A 437 27.02 8.08 29.34
CA ASN A 437 26.12 6.91 29.32
C ASN A 437 24.69 6.98 28.76
N LYS A 438 24.42 6.13 27.75
CA LYS A 438 23.33 5.12 27.75
C LYS A 438 23.51 4.11 26.61
N GLU A 439 23.76 2.86 26.97
CA GLU A 439 23.74 1.69 26.10
C GLU A 439 22.30 1.38 25.63
N GLN A 440 22.17 0.70 24.47
CA GLN A 440 20.95 0.25 23.76
C GLN A 440 20.39 1.12 22.61
N GLN A 441 21.23 1.85 21.88
CA GLN A 441 20.79 2.56 20.66
C GLN A 441 21.80 2.54 19.48
N GLN A 442 22.67 1.54 19.41
CA GLN A 442 23.70 1.45 18.36
C GLN A 442 23.55 0.20 17.50
N GLN A 443 22.58 0.27 16.58
CA GLN A 443 22.58 -0.42 15.29
C GLN A 443 21.43 0.19 14.48
N ASP A 444 21.62 1.39 13.93
CA ASP A 444 20.85 1.90 12.76
C ASP A 444 21.21 3.35 12.35
N ASP A 445 21.94 4.12 13.16
CA ASP A 445 22.22 5.56 12.88
C ASP A 445 23.39 5.82 11.90
N GLY A 446 23.81 4.81 11.14
CA GLY A 446 24.95 4.88 10.22
C GLY A 446 24.58 4.77 8.74
N MET A 447 23.48 5.36 8.26
CA MET A 447 23.16 5.32 6.82
C MET A 447 22.28 6.48 6.33
N LEU A 448 22.56 7.70 6.80
CA LEU A 448 22.02 8.91 6.18
C LEU A 448 23.03 9.43 5.14
N ALA A 449 22.58 9.48 3.89
CA ALA A 449 23.27 9.98 2.69
C ALA A 449 24.33 9.04 2.06
N LYS A 450 23.88 7.97 1.40
CA LYS A 450 24.52 7.36 0.21
C LYS A 450 23.60 6.26 -0.33
N ASP A 451 22.59 6.65 -1.10
CA ASP A 451 21.91 5.76 -2.04
C ASP A 451 21.10 6.64 -3.01
N GLY A 452 21.83 7.39 -3.84
CA GLY A 452 21.26 8.01 -5.03
C GLY A 452 20.94 6.91 -6.03
N ARG A 453 19.76 6.30 -5.92
CA ARG A 453 19.26 5.34 -6.91
C ARG A 453 18.92 6.09 -8.19
N THR A 454 19.54 5.69 -9.29
CA THR A 454 19.30 6.22 -10.64
C THR A 454 17.90 5.81 -11.11
N SER A 455 17.04 6.82 -11.24
CA SER A 455 15.74 6.70 -11.90
C SER A 455 15.93 6.25 -13.37
N PRO A 456 15.07 5.37 -13.92
CA PRO A 456 15.06 5.09 -15.36
C PRO A 456 14.71 6.33 -16.20
N TYR A 457 14.20 7.39 -15.55
CA TYR A 457 14.13 8.76 -16.05
C TYR A 457 15.22 9.58 -15.34
N GLY A 458 16.46 9.55 -15.86
CA GLY A 458 17.70 9.99 -15.20
C GLY A 458 17.64 11.29 -14.37
N GLY A 459 17.35 11.17 -13.08
CA GLY A 459 17.32 12.29 -12.13
C GLY A 459 17.18 11.82 -10.68
N ILE A 460 17.51 12.72 -9.74
CA ILE A 460 17.38 12.56 -8.27
C ILE A 460 15.96 12.07 -7.96
N ALA A 461 15.83 11.05 -7.10
CA ALA A 461 14.54 10.53 -6.64
C ALA A 461 13.62 11.66 -6.13
N ARG A 462 12.40 11.74 -6.68
CA ARG A 462 11.39 12.75 -6.35
C ARG A 462 10.21 12.06 -5.69
N HIS A 463 9.85 12.45 -4.47
CA HIS A 463 8.65 11.99 -3.77
C HIS A 463 7.93 13.16 -3.12
N THR A 464 6.66 12.97 -2.78
CA THR A 464 5.88 13.95 -2.03
C THR A 464 5.99 13.67 -0.54
N MET A 465 6.35 14.69 0.23
CA MET A 465 6.14 14.69 1.67
C MET A 465 4.68 15.02 1.95
N ALA A 466 4.02 14.18 2.75
CA ALA A 466 2.64 14.39 3.16
C ALA A 466 2.55 14.50 4.68
N THR A 467 2.21 15.69 5.18
CA THR A 467 2.01 15.95 6.62
C THR A 467 0.52 16.00 6.94
N HIS A 468 0.03 14.96 7.63
CA HIS A 468 -1.36 14.82 8.07
C HIS A 468 -1.56 15.45 9.45
N VAL A 469 -2.55 16.33 9.59
CA VAL A 469 -3.02 16.84 10.88
C VAL A 469 -4.01 15.84 11.47
N VAL A 470 -3.52 14.93 12.31
CA VAL A 470 -4.30 13.81 12.87
C VAL A 470 -5.34 14.31 13.88
N SER A 471 -4.91 15.16 14.82
CA SER A 471 -5.78 15.69 15.87
C SER A 471 -5.19 16.96 16.50
N ARG A 472 -6.04 17.72 17.19
CA ARG A 472 -5.66 18.87 18.03
C ARG A 472 -5.74 18.46 19.50
N LEU A 473 -4.59 18.42 20.17
CA LEU A 473 -4.49 18.12 21.60
C LEU A 473 -4.83 19.38 22.42
N ARG A 474 -5.88 19.31 23.24
CA ARG A 474 -6.50 20.46 23.93
C ARG A 474 -5.63 21.04 25.06
N SER A 475 -4.89 20.23 25.82
CA SER A 475 -4.22 20.65 27.05
C SER A 475 -3.00 21.54 26.81
N LYS A 476 -2.37 21.44 25.63
CA LYS A 476 -1.17 22.21 25.24
C LYS A 476 -1.34 22.99 23.93
N GLY A 477 -2.53 22.95 23.34
CA GLY A 477 -2.78 23.42 21.97
C GLY A 477 -1.91 22.73 20.91
N GLN A 478 -1.21 21.64 21.26
CA GLN A 478 -0.29 20.90 20.39
C GLN A 478 -1.07 20.19 19.26
N LEU A 479 -0.41 20.02 18.12
CA LEU A 479 -0.96 19.23 17.02
C LEU A 479 -0.29 17.88 17.04
N LEU A 480 -1.10 16.84 16.86
CA LEU A 480 -0.58 15.52 16.53
C LEU A 480 -0.50 15.42 15.02
N LEU A 481 0.72 15.24 14.52
CA LEU A 481 1.03 15.21 13.10
C LEU A 481 1.62 13.85 12.73
N GLN A 482 1.31 13.40 11.52
CA GLN A 482 1.92 12.23 10.91
C GLN A 482 2.49 12.63 9.55
N THR A 483 3.81 12.63 9.42
CA THR A 483 4.50 12.93 8.16
C THR A 483 5.01 11.67 7.52
N THR A 484 4.60 11.46 6.27
CA THR A 484 5.08 10.39 5.41
C THR A 484 6.11 10.91 4.43
N ASN A 485 7.22 10.19 4.30
CA ASN A 485 8.33 10.44 3.38
C ASN A 485 8.81 11.91 3.45
N PRO A 486 9.36 12.36 4.60
CA PRO A 486 9.87 13.72 4.73
C PRO A 486 10.90 14.04 3.62
N LEU A 487 10.87 15.28 3.12
CA LEU A 487 11.86 15.75 2.16
C LEU A 487 13.23 15.98 2.85
N PRO A 488 14.34 15.96 2.10
CA PRO A 488 15.65 16.33 2.63
C PRO A 488 15.60 17.69 3.34
N GLY A 489 16.12 17.76 4.57
CA GLY A 489 16.08 18.98 5.40
C GLY A 489 14.73 19.30 6.03
N SER A 490 13.69 18.47 5.80
CA SER A 490 12.34 18.63 6.36
C SER A 490 11.97 17.51 7.35
N THR A 491 12.96 16.94 8.05
CA THR A 491 12.71 15.97 9.12
C THR A 491 12.26 16.67 10.40
N PRO A 492 11.26 16.14 11.13
CA PRO A 492 10.85 16.70 12.41
C PRO A 492 12.01 16.79 13.41
N ARG A 493 12.00 17.81 14.26
CA ARG A 493 13.00 17.95 15.35
C ARG A 493 12.96 16.72 16.27
N PRO A 494 14.10 16.13 16.64
CA PRO A 494 14.14 14.88 17.42
C PRO A 494 13.30 14.92 18.70
N GLN A 495 13.31 16.04 19.43
CA GLN A 495 12.53 16.19 20.67
C GLN A 495 11.00 16.21 20.47
N GLU A 496 10.52 16.37 19.24
CA GLU A 496 9.09 16.41 18.91
C GLU A 496 8.61 15.14 18.21
N VAL A 497 9.51 14.17 17.97
CA VAL A 497 9.17 12.85 17.42
C VAL A 497 8.56 11.97 18.51
N LEU A 498 7.39 11.40 18.21
CA LEU A 498 6.68 10.45 19.07
C LEU A 498 6.97 9.01 18.66
N SER A 499 7.00 8.74 17.36
CA SER A 499 7.38 7.44 16.80
C SER A 499 7.83 7.58 15.35
N ALA A 500 8.63 6.62 14.88
CA ALA A 500 9.03 6.50 13.48
C ALA A 500 8.95 5.03 13.06
N SER A 501 8.30 4.77 11.92
CA SER A 501 8.12 3.43 11.38
C SER A 501 8.54 3.39 9.91
N ARG A 502 9.35 2.40 9.55
CA ARG A 502 9.76 2.12 8.17
C ARG A 502 8.92 0.99 7.59
N PHE A 503 8.51 1.15 6.33
CA PHE A 503 7.70 0.17 5.61
C PHE A 503 8.31 -0.11 4.25
N GLN A 504 8.24 -1.37 3.83
CA GLN A 504 8.49 -1.77 2.44
C GLN A 504 7.15 -1.94 1.73
N ARG A 505 6.90 -1.07 0.75
CA ARG A 505 5.66 -0.96 0.00
C ARG A 505 5.83 -1.60 -1.36
N VAL A 506 5.01 -2.59 -1.66
CA VAL A 506 4.94 -3.11 -3.02
C VAL A 506 4.26 -2.08 -3.91
N MET A 507 4.81 -1.85 -5.09
CA MET A 507 4.21 -1.01 -6.14
C MET A 507 3.27 -1.84 -7.02
N THR A 508 2.27 -1.19 -7.61
CA THR A 508 1.24 -1.84 -8.39
C THR A 508 1.85 -2.60 -9.59
N PRO A 509 1.84 -3.93 -9.59
CA PRO A 509 2.39 -4.68 -10.72
C PRO A 509 1.42 -4.64 -11.90
N PRO A 510 1.91 -4.69 -13.15
CA PRO A 510 1.06 -4.91 -14.32
C PRO A 510 0.30 -6.23 -14.21
N LYS A 511 -0.94 -6.28 -14.70
CA LYS A 511 -1.74 -7.52 -14.72
C LYS A 511 -1.02 -8.68 -15.41
N ALA A 512 -0.25 -8.38 -16.47
CA ALA A 512 0.56 -9.38 -17.17
C ALA A 512 1.62 -10.04 -16.28
N LEU A 513 2.22 -9.28 -15.34
CA LEU A 513 3.17 -9.83 -14.38
C LEU A 513 2.48 -10.78 -13.39
N LEU A 514 1.28 -10.42 -12.95
CA LEU A 514 0.46 -11.22 -12.03
C LEU A 514 -0.19 -12.46 -12.67
N SER A 515 -0.26 -12.53 -14.01
CA SER A 515 -0.82 -13.67 -14.75
C SER A 515 -0.28 -15.00 -14.23
N GLY A 516 -1.15 -15.98 -14.01
CA GLY A 516 -0.85 -17.26 -13.37
C GLY A 516 -0.91 -17.23 -11.84
N LEU A 517 -0.60 -16.12 -11.17
CA LEU A 517 -0.89 -15.95 -9.73
C LEU A 517 -2.33 -15.46 -9.53
N PHE A 518 -2.73 -14.46 -10.32
CA PHE A 518 -4.09 -13.93 -10.39
C PHE A 518 -4.44 -13.66 -11.85
N ASP A 519 -5.55 -14.24 -12.31
CA ASP A 519 -6.00 -14.11 -13.69
C ASP A 519 -7.30 -13.31 -13.76
N TRP A 520 -7.46 -12.50 -14.80
CA TRP A 520 -8.73 -11.85 -15.13
C TRP A 520 -9.41 -12.62 -16.24
N ARG A 521 -10.63 -13.08 -15.97
CA ARG A 521 -11.45 -13.85 -16.92
C ARG A 521 -12.75 -13.11 -17.23
N PRO A 522 -13.31 -13.25 -18.44
CA PRO A 522 -14.65 -12.75 -18.72
C PRO A 522 -15.65 -13.39 -17.73
N SER A 523 -16.39 -12.56 -17.00
CA SER A 523 -17.34 -13.03 -16.00
C SER A 523 -18.49 -13.78 -16.69
N ARG A 524 -18.61 -15.08 -16.40
CA ARG A 524 -19.65 -15.95 -16.99
C ARG A 524 -20.97 -15.91 -16.21
N ARG A 525 -20.99 -15.37 -15.00
CA ARG A 525 -22.16 -15.24 -14.11
C ARG A 525 -22.00 -14.08 -13.13
N ARG A 526 -23.12 -13.48 -12.69
CA ARG A 526 -23.17 -12.56 -11.53
C ARG A 526 -22.44 -13.21 -10.35
N ARG A 527 -21.25 -12.69 -9.99
CA ARG A 527 -20.58 -13.12 -8.76
C ARG A 527 -21.46 -12.68 -7.58
N ARG A 528 -21.83 -13.63 -6.72
CA ARG A 528 -22.45 -13.33 -5.43
C ARG A 528 -21.41 -12.58 -4.61
N SER A 529 -21.63 -11.28 -4.45
CA SER A 529 -20.86 -10.42 -3.56
C SER A 529 -21.06 -10.89 -2.11
N TRP A 530 -20.11 -10.55 -1.25
CA TRP A 530 -20.12 -10.73 0.20
C TRP A 530 -21.45 -10.30 0.90
N GLY A 531 -22.31 -9.53 0.23
CA GLY A 531 -23.63 -9.12 0.70
C GLY A 531 -24.81 -10.05 0.42
N ASP A 532 -24.65 -11.15 -0.32
CA ASP A 532 -25.80 -12.02 -0.70
C ASP A 532 -26.24 -13.00 0.41
N ARG A 533 -25.73 -12.84 1.64
CA ARG A 533 -26.14 -13.60 2.84
C ARG A 533 -26.52 -12.65 3.98
N GLY A 534 -27.67 -11.97 3.85
CA GLY A 534 -28.24 -11.21 4.96
C GLY A 534 -29.33 -10.24 4.54
N ALA A 535 -30.59 -10.65 4.69
CA ALA A 535 -31.74 -9.76 4.52
C ALA A 535 -31.83 -8.80 5.73
N LEU A 536 -31.64 -7.50 5.50
CA LEU A 536 -32.40 -6.35 6.08
C LEU A 536 -31.68 -4.97 5.97
N GLY A 537 -30.52 -4.86 5.33
CA GLY A 537 -29.74 -3.59 5.28
C GLY A 537 -29.75 -2.81 3.94
N GLU A 538 -30.54 -3.21 2.95
CA GLU A 538 -30.22 -2.95 1.52
C GLU A 538 -30.59 -1.57 0.94
N ARG A 539 -31.23 -0.65 1.68
CA ARG A 539 -31.83 0.54 1.02
C ARG A 539 -30.89 1.71 0.70
N LEU A 540 -29.73 1.82 1.36
CA LEU A 540 -28.77 2.92 1.09
C LEU A 540 -27.58 2.49 0.22
N LEU A 541 -27.19 1.20 0.27
CA LEU A 541 -26.13 0.64 -0.58
C LEU A 541 -26.61 0.34 -2.01
N SER A 542 -27.90 0.03 -2.20
CA SER A 542 -28.44 -0.33 -3.51
C SER A 542 -28.30 0.78 -4.56
N ILE A 543 -28.39 2.05 -4.19
CA ILE A 543 -28.24 3.18 -5.13
C ILE A 543 -26.77 3.35 -5.55
N ALA A 544 -25.81 3.09 -4.65
CA ALA A 544 -24.39 3.15 -4.95
C ALA A 544 -23.93 1.98 -5.84
N TYR A 545 -24.50 0.80 -5.65
CA TYR A 545 -24.24 -0.41 -6.45
C TYR A 545 -25.02 -0.44 -7.77
N ALA A 546 -26.22 0.16 -7.86
CA ALA A 546 -27.07 0.15 -9.05
C ALA A 546 -26.48 0.92 -10.25
N CYS A 547 -25.53 1.83 -10.03
CA CYS A 547 -24.91 2.63 -11.09
C CYS A 547 -23.49 2.19 -11.46
N MET A 548 -22.93 1.15 -10.85
CA MET A 548 -21.66 0.58 -11.32
C MET A 548 -21.94 -0.46 -12.40
N PRO A 549 -21.39 -0.34 -13.62
CA PRO A 549 -21.48 -1.43 -14.57
C PRO A 549 -20.86 -2.67 -13.95
N VAL A 550 -21.59 -3.78 -13.97
CA VAL A 550 -21.05 -5.08 -13.58
C VAL A 550 -19.82 -5.31 -14.45
N SER A 551 -18.64 -5.34 -13.83
CA SER A 551 -17.40 -5.57 -14.56
C SER A 551 -17.56 -6.85 -15.40
N LYS A 552 -17.33 -6.73 -16.71
CA LYS A 552 -17.30 -7.88 -17.63
C LYS A 552 -16.18 -8.87 -17.30
N TRP A 553 -15.30 -8.50 -16.37
CA TRP A 553 -14.13 -9.25 -15.96
C TRP A 553 -14.19 -9.56 -14.47
N GLU A 554 -13.80 -10.77 -14.11
CA GLU A 554 -13.61 -11.21 -12.73
C GLU A 554 -12.17 -11.68 -12.52
N MET A 555 -11.61 -11.35 -11.36
CA MET A 555 -10.30 -11.88 -10.96
C MET A 555 -10.48 -13.23 -10.27
N VAL A 556 -9.64 -14.19 -10.63
CA VAL A 556 -9.59 -15.54 -10.05
C VAL A 556 -8.17 -15.89 -9.65
N ALA A 557 -8.01 -16.85 -8.73
CA ALA A 557 -6.71 -17.45 -8.47
C ALA A 557 -6.21 -18.16 -9.74
N GLY A 558 -4.98 -17.88 -10.15
CA GLY A 558 -4.40 -18.46 -11.36
C GLY A 558 -3.81 -19.86 -11.14
N GLU A 559 -3.32 -20.47 -12.22
CA GLU A 559 -2.79 -21.84 -12.20
C GLU A 559 -1.50 -22.04 -11.40
N LEU A 560 -0.73 -20.96 -11.18
CA LEU A 560 0.48 -20.98 -10.36
C LEU A 560 0.17 -20.93 -8.85
N GLN A 561 -1.09 -20.81 -8.44
CA GLN A 561 -1.48 -20.85 -7.02
C GLN A 561 -1.61 -22.28 -6.51
N GLY A 562 -1.19 -22.51 -5.27
CA GLY A 562 -1.24 -23.82 -4.61
C GLY A 562 -0.02 -24.66 -4.94
N GLY A 563 -0.22 -25.93 -5.25
CA GLY A 563 0.84 -26.87 -5.64
C GLY A 563 0.38 -27.78 -6.76
N GLN A 564 1.33 -28.45 -7.42
CA GLN A 564 1.02 -29.55 -8.33
C GLN A 564 0.21 -30.65 -7.62
N GLU A 565 -0.50 -31.48 -8.38
CA GLU A 565 -1.25 -32.60 -7.81
C GLU A 565 -0.32 -33.54 -7.02
N GLY A 566 -0.71 -33.88 -5.79
CA GLY A 566 0.12 -34.66 -4.86
C GLY A 566 1.20 -33.85 -4.12
N MET A 567 1.32 -32.55 -4.37
CA MET A 567 2.18 -31.63 -3.61
C MET A 567 1.35 -30.80 -2.62
N PRO A 568 1.97 -30.36 -1.51
CA PRO A 568 1.32 -29.43 -0.59
C PRO A 568 1.03 -28.10 -1.31
N GLY A 569 -0.05 -27.43 -0.93
CA GLY A 569 -0.44 -26.18 -1.59
C GLY A 569 0.33 -24.98 -1.04
N VAL A 570 1.10 -24.30 -1.88
CA VAL A 570 1.77 -23.03 -1.54
C VAL A 570 1.04 -21.88 -2.23
N TRP A 571 0.43 -21.01 -1.42
CA TRP A 571 -0.48 -19.97 -1.87
C TRP A 571 0.07 -18.58 -1.60
N PHE A 572 -0.31 -17.61 -2.42
CA PHE A 572 0.22 -16.25 -2.38
C PHE A 572 -0.93 -15.24 -2.41
N CYS A 573 -0.98 -14.33 -1.43
CA CYS A 573 -1.86 -13.17 -1.50
C CYS A 573 -1.26 -12.00 -0.72
N GLY A 574 -1.67 -10.77 -1.05
CA GLY A 574 -1.16 -9.59 -0.35
C GLY A 574 -1.64 -8.32 -1.01
N SER A 575 -1.06 -7.19 -0.62
CA SER A 575 -1.42 -5.88 -1.20
C SER A 575 -1.15 -5.81 -2.71
N TYR A 576 -0.30 -6.67 -3.25
CA TYR A 576 0.04 -6.74 -4.67
C TYR A 576 -0.95 -7.54 -5.52
N SER A 577 -1.98 -8.15 -4.93
CA SER A 577 -2.92 -9.01 -5.64
C SER A 577 -3.86 -8.24 -6.57
N TYR A 578 -4.29 -7.03 -6.19
CA TYR A 578 -5.29 -6.27 -6.95
C TYR A 578 -5.21 -4.77 -6.68
N GLY A 579 -5.28 -3.99 -7.77
CA GLY A 579 -5.41 -2.54 -7.70
C GLY A 579 -4.17 -1.85 -7.15
N ILE A 580 -4.34 -0.57 -6.83
CA ILE A 580 -3.37 0.22 -6.11
C ILE A 580 -3.14 -0.45 -4.74
N PRO A 581 -1.88 -0.78 -4.39
CA PRO A 581 -1.54 -1.70 -3.31
C PRO A 581 -1.89 -1.13 -1.94
N LEU A 582 -3.10 -1.44 -1.50
CA LEU A 582 -3.68 -1.04 -0.21
C LEU A 582 -4.52 -2.22 0.32
N LEU A 583 -5.61 -1.94 1.03
CA LEU A 583 -6.37 -2.94 1.77
C LEU A 583 -7.26 -3.84 0.90
N GLU A 584 -7.79 -3.34 -0.23
CA GLU A 584 -8.71 -4.12 -1.09
C GLU A 584 -8.02 -5.37 -1.66
N GLY A 585 -6.79 -5.24 -2.17
CA GLY A 585 -6.03 -6.35 -2.71
C GLY A 585 -5.75 -7.45 -1.68
N CYS A 586 -5.50 -7.06 -0.41
CA CYS A 586 -5.36 -8.01 0.68
C CYS A 586 -6.64 -8.81 0.91
N VAL A 587 -7.80 -8.15 0.95
CA VAL A 587 -9.10 -8.82 1.19
C VAL A 587 -9.48 -9.72 0.02
N VAL A 588 -9.44 -9.19 -1.20
CA VAL A 588 -9.82 -9.95 -2.41
C VAL A 588 -8.86 -11.10 -2.67
N GLY A 589 -7.55 -10.89 -2.52
CA GLY A 589 -6.54 -11.93 -2.71
C GLY A 589 -6.72 -13.08 -1.71
N SER A 590 -6.90 -12.77 -0.43
CA SER A 590 -7.18 -13.78 0.60
C SER A 590 -8.51 -14.49 0.36
N ASP A 591 -9.54 -13.79 -0.08
CA ASP A 591 -10.84 -14.38 -0.40
C ASP A 591 -10.72 -15.47 -1.49
N LEU A 592 -10.01 -15.15 -2.58
CA LEU A 592 -9.76 -16.07 -3.70
C LEU A 592 -8.88 -17.26 -3.33
N VAL A 593 -7.82 -17.04 -2.55
CA VAL A 593 -6.94 -18.12 -2.07
C VAL A 593 -7.71 -19.07 -1.16
N VAL A 594 -8.44 -18.56 -0.18
CA VAL A 594 -9.23 -19.40 0.73
C VAL A 594 -10.31 -20.18 -0.02
N GLU A 595 -11.03 -19.55 -0.95
CA GLU A 595 -12.01 -20.28 -1.78
C GLU A 595 -11.36 -21.39 -2.60
N SER A 596 -10.14 -21.18 -3.10
CA SER A 596 -9.41 -22.16 -3.89
C SER A 596 -8.95 -23.34 -3.04
N ILE A 597 -8.49 -23.10 -1.81
CA ILE A 597 -8.13 -24.14 -0.84
C ILE A 597 -9.35 -25.00 -0.51
N LEU A 598 -10.47 -24.37 -0.18
CA LEU A 598 -11.71 -25.07 0.19
C LEU A 598 -12.29 -25.88 -0.98
N ARG A 599 -12.12 -25.43 -2.23
CA ARG A 599 -12.55 -26.20 -3.42
C ARG A 599 -11.65 -27.36 -3.79
N ARG A 600 -10.35 -27.28 -3.49
CA ARG A 600 -9.38 -28.37 -3.74
C ARG A 600 -9.47 -29.46 -2.66
N THR A 601 -10.10 -29.16 -1.54
CA THR A 601 -10.35 -30.12 -0.47
C THR A 601 -11.69 -30.81 -0.77
N PRO A 602 -11.71 -32.14 -0.99
CA PRO A 602 -12.93 -32.86 -1.37
C PRO A 602 -13.91 -33.04 -0.23
#